data_AF-A0A5M7BC31-F1
#
_entry.id   AF-A0A5M7BC31-F1
#
_cell.length_a   1.000
_cell.length_b   1.000
_cell.length_c   1.000
_cell.angle_alpha   90.00
_cell.angle_beta   90.00
_cell.angle_gamma   90.00
#
_symmetry.space_group_name_H-M   'P 1'
#
loop_
_entity.id
_entity.type
_entity.pdbx_description
1 polymer ?
#
loop_
_entity_poly.entity_id
_entity_poly.type
_entity_poly.pdbx_seq_one_letter_code
_entity_poly.pdbx_strand_id
1 'polypeptide(L)' 'MNEIIQNILVFTAIALALTFLVKKFFWKKSKPKKACGGDDGCGCH' A
#
# COMPACT_ATOMS: atom_id res chain seq x y z
N MET A 1 -36.57 3.16 2.68
CA MET A 1 -35.12 3.37 2.81
C MET A 1 -34.58 2.23 3.64
N ASN A 2 -33.77 1.35 3.03
CA ASN A 2 -33.30 0.14 3.70
C ASN A 2 -31.93 0.44 4.29
N GLU A 3 -31.91 0.85 5.57
CA GLU A 3 -30.71 1.24 6.32
C GLU A 3 -29.57 0.21 6.19
N ILE A 4 -29.92 -1.08 6.07
CA ILE A 4 -28.98 -2.17 5.84
C ILE A 4 -28.11 -1.93 4.59
N ILE A 5 -28.70 -1.52 3.47
CA ILE A 5 -27.97 -1.32 2.21
C ILE A 5 -27.06 -0.09 2.28
N GLN A 6 -27.53 0.99 2.91
CA GLN A 6 -26.72 2.20 3.10
C GLN A 6 -25.53 1.95 4.03
N ASN A 7 -25.73 1.22 5.14
CA ASN A 7 -24.63 0.84 6.03
C ASN A 7 -23.58 0.00 5.30
N ILE A 8 -24.00 -0.98 4.48
CA ILE A 8 -23.07 -1.80 3.69
C ILE A 8 -22.24 -0.91 2.76
N LEU A 9 -22.86 0.05 2.07
CA LEU A 9 -22.16 0.98 1.19
C LEU A 9 -21.16 1.87 1.94
N VAL A 10 -21.55 2.39 3.11
CA VAL A 10 -20.69 3.26 3.93
C VAL A 10 -19.49 2.48 4.49
N PHE A 11 -19.72 1.30 5.06
CA PHE A 11 -18.63 0.46 5.58
C PHE A 11 -17.68 -0.01 4.49
N THR A 12 -18.20 -0.37 3.31
CA THR A 12 -17.35 -0.77 2.18
C THR A 12 -16.54 0.41 1.64
N ALA A 13 -17.11 1.61 1.52
CA ALA A 13 -16.40 2.80 1.10
C ALA A 13 -15.25 3.15 2.06
N ILE A 14 -15.50 3.09 3.38
CA ILE A 14 -14.47 3.33 4.41
C ILE A 14 -13.39 2.25 4.34
N ALA A 15 -13.78 0.97 4.24
CA ALA A 15 -12.82 -0.14 4.14
C ALA A 15 -11.91 -0.02 2.91
N LEU A 16 -12.47 0.37 1.76
CA LEU A 16 -11.71 0.61 0.53
C LEU A 16 -10.77 1.81 0.68
N ALA A 17 -11.22 2.91 1.28
CA ALA A 17 -10.41 4.09 1.52
C ALA A 17 -9.21 3.78 2.44
N LEU A 18 -9.44 3.09 3.55
CA LEU A 18 -8.39 2.67 4.46
C LEU A 18 -7.41 1.70 3.78
N THR A 19 -7.92 0.71 3.05
CA THR A 19 -7.08 -0.25 2.30
C THR A 19 -6.23 0.45 1.26
N PHE A 20 -6.79 1.42 0.53
CA PHE A 20 -6.05 2.23 -0.45
C PHE A 20 -4.97 3.07 0.20
N LEU A 21 -5.26 3.74 1.33
CA LEU A 21 -4.27 4.53 2.07
C LEU A 21 -3.15 3.66 2.62
N VAL A 22 -3.47 2.53 3.26
CA VAL A 22 -2.47 1.57 3.76
C VAL A 22 -1.62 1.06 2.61
N LYS A 23 -2.23 0.67 1.48
CA LYS A 23 -1.50 0.24 0.29
C LYS A 23 -0.66 1.33 -0.33
N LYS A 24 -1.10 2.59 -0.32
CA LYS A 24 -0.37 3.69 -0.95
C LYS A 24 0.83 4.13 -0.12
N PHE A 25 0.68 4.20 1.20
CA PHE A 25 1.68 4.81 2.08
C PHE A 25 2.55 3.79 2.82
N PHE A 26 2.00 2.63 3.19
CA PHE A 26 2.72 1.61 3.95
C PHE A 26 3.24 0.47 3.08
N TRP A 27 2.70 0.28 1.87
CA TRP A 27 3.23 -0.69 0.91
C TRP A 27 4.44 -0.10 0.17
N LYS A 28 5.57 0.08 0.87
CA LYS A 28 6.85 0.23 0.18
C LYS A 28 7.15 -1.10 -0.51
N LYS A 29 7.14 -1.11 -1.84
CA LYS A 29 7.72 -2.24 -2.59
C LYS A 29 9.18 -2.35 -2.14
N SER A 30 9.52 -3.40 -1.40
CA SER A 30 10.93 -3.78 -1.23
C SER A 30 11.47 -3.97 -2.64
N LYS A 31 12.45 -3.13 -3.04
CA LYS A 31 13.13 -3.30 -4.32
C LYS A 31 13.61 -4.75 -4.38
N PRO A 32 13.41 -5.48 -5.49
CA PRO A 32 14.02 -6.80 -5.63
C PRO A 32 15.53 -6.60 -5.51
N LYS A 33 16.16 -7.27 -4.54
CA LYS A 33 17.62 -7.32 -4.42
C LYS A 33 18.14 -8.11 -5.60
N LYS A 34 18.36 -7.44 -6.74
CA LYS A 34 19.03 -8.02 -7.89
C LYS A 34 20.12 -7.05 -8.35
N ALA A 35 21.34 -7.58 -8.32
CA ALA A 35 22.60 -7.07 -8.88
C ALA A 35 23.21 -5.81 -8.22
N CYS A 36 24.43 -6.00 -7.70
CA CYS A 36 25.48 -5.01 -7.34
C CYS A 36 25.08 -3.58 -6.92
N GLY A 37 25.50 -3.19 -5.71
CA GLY A 37 25.52 -1.79 -5.27
C GLY A 37 24.25 -1.36 -4.54
N GLY A 38 24.17 -1.66 -3.24
CA GLY A 38 23.18 -1.08 -2.35
C GLY A 38 23.78 0.05 -1.53
N ASP A 39 23.13 1.22 -1.59
CA ASP A 39 23.08 2.40 -0.69
C ASP A 39 24.34 3.00 -0.04
N ASP A 40 25.49 2.32 -0.02
CA ASP A 40 26.69 2.79 0.67
C ASP A 40 27.90 2.80 -0.27
N GLY A 41 27.90 3.69 -1.26
CA GLY A 41 29.07 4.29 -1.91
C GLY A 41 30.25 3.42 -2.41
N CYS A 42 30.18 2.09 -2.36
CA CYS A 42 31.33 1.21 -2.51
C CYS A 42 30.95 0.01 -3.37
N GLY A 43 31.33 0.06 -4.65
CA GLY A 43 31.03 -1.04 -5.57
C GLY A 43 31.40 -0.75 -7.02
N CYS A 44 32.60 -0.21 -7.26
CA CYS A 44 33.33 -0.26 -8.54
C CYS A 44 34.76 0.27 -8.35
N HIS A 45 35.68 -0.62 -7.94
CA HIS A 45 37.05 -0.72 -8.45
C HIS A 45 37.63 -2.10 -8.12
#